data_AF-A0A0D0E4S6-F1
#
_entry.id   AF-A0A0D0E4S6-F1
#
_cell.length_a   1.000
_cell.length_b   1.000
_cell.length_c   1.000
_cell.angle_alpha   90.00
_cell.angle_beta   90.00
_cell.angle_gamma   90.00
#
_symmetry.space_group_name_H-M   'P 1'
#
loop_
_entity.id
_entity.type
_entity.pdbx_description
1 polymer ?
#
loop_
_entity_poly.entity_id
_entity_poly.type
_entity_poly.pdbx_seq_one_letter_code
_entity_poly.pdbx_strand_id
1 'polypeptide(L)'
;MIIVRPEQPQPKQHESRVGAQEEASGSLNFSSNSAPPAFEQSSRDRVLLQDETYAPPGGEEPPAFTPYNASYFTSGVGEVISHDLHLNEDGEALYRFLLSQASVPPEFVLHCKGSHEEAHTRLVHSPSEGCMRTKTEQYTETIIDFDFKIDVGQYVFGEPTHWSVGDSTPAYRGRMFREVGMSEEKRKASRVETKAAKAWESERNSRGFPPWVGSDYAWREDQPYIMHTNSVLKSSWTLRQWADDYCASKKILKEFEYKKVVYGWNFDAIKAAARSVITSTHYRGDLEVEFETYNAIVSIRSHNRLSRALSNGWIKLLLIITLIYPFLWLFKRFHSRGGGIWTVCGGAYALKRIEQVSSPQDDTAGLEYAESPFRETEGVHGTYGQPSGSTSPPDGEIRVAGLREGMWFRLWEGTIRRAVLNRLRDVDPLTTCDDRPVLPALLLDGY
;
A
#
# COMPACT_ATOMS: atom_id res chain seq x y z
N MET A 1 -44.27 -23.43 -28.30
CA MET A 1 -44.51 -22.37 -29.30
C MET A 1 -45.63 -21.48 -28.79
N ILE A 2 -45.28 -20.31 -28.26
CA ILE A 2 -46.14 -19.15 -27.92
C ILE A 2 -45.16 -17.98 -27.80
N ILE A 3 -45.47 -16.82 -28.37
CA ILE A 3 -44.59 -15.63 -28.37
C ILE A 3 -45.34 -14.51 -27.65
N VAL A 4 -44.74 -13.94 -26.61
CA VAL A 4 -45.22 -12.71 -25.96
C VAL A 4 -44.01 -11.80 -25.67
N ARG A 5 -43.97 -10.63 -26.31
CA ARG A 5 -43.16 -9.49 -25.86
C ARG A 5 -44.05 -8.58 -25.01
N PRO A 6 -43.50 -7.92 -23.98
CA PRO A 6 -43.97 -6.63 -23.50
C PRO A 6 -43.05 -5.49 -24.02
N GLU A 7 -43.58 -4.28 -24.07
CA GLU A 7 -42.91 -3.08 -24.61
C GLU A 7 -42.20 -2.24 -23.53
N GLN A 8 -41.37 -1.29 -23.96
CA GLN A 8 -40.90 -0.19 -23.11
C GLN A 8 -41.89 1.01 -23.15
N PRO A 9 -42.14 1.70 -22.03
CA PRO A 9 -42.69 3.04 -22.03
C PRO A 9 -41.57 4.11 -22.05
N GLN A 10 -41.68 5.08 -22.97
CA GLN A 10 -40.93 6.35 -22.98
C GLN A 10 -41.87 7.52 -22.59
N PRO A 11 -41.36 8.71 -22.25
CA PRO A 11 -42.04 9.63 -21.33
C PRO A 11 -43.06 10.58 -21.99
N LYS A 12 -43.80 11.31 -21.14
CA LYS A 12 -44.63 12.47 -21.53
C LYS A 12 -44.15 13.75 -20.83
N GLN A 13 -44.29 14.88 -21.53
CA GLN A 13 -44.05 16.25 -21.05
C GLN A 13 -45.35 17.08 -21.14
N HIS A 14 -45.27 18.38 -20.78
CA HIS A 14 -46.34 19.41 -20.77
C HIS A 14 -47.44 19.18 -19.71
N GLU A 15 -48.13 20.20 -19.16
CA GLU A 15 -48.26 21.66 -19.45
C GLU A 15 -48.60 22.38 -18.10
N SER A 16 -48.16 23.57 -17.67
CA SER A 16 -47.91 24.93 -18.24
C SER A 16 -49.13 25.89 -18.31
N ARG A 17 -49.49 26.54 -17.18
CA ARG A 17 -50.26 27.83 -17.07
C ARG A 17 -50.17 28.37 -15.62
N VAL A 18 -49.77 29.59 -15.20
CA VAL A 18 -49.73 31.02 -15.64
C VAL A 18 -50.68 31.90 -14.79
N GLY A 19 -50.14 33.00 -14.23
CA GLY A 19 -50.76 34.00 -13.33
C GLY A 19 -49.77 34.34 -12.18
N ALA A 20 -49.17 35.52 -11.99
CA ALA A 20 -49.51 36.92 -12.30
C ALA A 20 -50.64 37.46 -11.38
N GLN A 21 -50.53 38.55 -10.60
CA GLN A 21 -49.52 39.62 -10.38
C GLN A 21 -49.50 39.99 -8.85
N GLU A 22 -48.91 41.03 -8.23
CA GLU A 22 -48.31 42.34 -8.63
C GLU A 22 -47.37 42.90 -7.50
N GLU A 23 -46.47 43.85 -7.81
CA GLU A 23 -45.86 44.96 -6.99
C GLU A 23 -45.35 44.78 -5.51
N ALA A 24 -44.43 45.60 -4.94
CA ALA A 24 -43.91 46.93 -5.32
C ALA A 24 -42.43 47.22 -4.92
N SER A 25 -41.79 48.13 -5.68
CA SER A 25 -40.76 49.14 -5.31
C SER A 25 -39.50 48.81 -4.46
N GLY A 26 -38.31 49.18 -4.96
CA GLY A 26 -37.06 49.14 -4.18
C GLY A 26 -35.79 49.66 -4.90
N SER A 27 -35.86 50.84 -5.55
CA SER A 27 -34.82 51.30 -6.49
C SER A 27 -33.68 52.11 -5.87
N LEU A 28 -32.43 51.75 -6.16
CA LEU A 28 -31.28 52.67 -6.22
C LEU A 28 -30.38 52.34 -7.40
N ASN A 29 -30.25 53.26 -8.35
CA ASN A 29 -29.28 53.18 -9.45
C ASN A 29 -27.99 53.92 -9.05
N PHE A 30 -26.84 53.32 -9.36
CA PHE A 30 -25.64 54.11 -9.68
C PHE A 30 -24.83 53.40 -10.76
N SER A 31 -24.75 53.99 -11.95
CA SER A 31 -24.00 53.47 -13.09
C SER A 31 -22.78 54.33 -13.36
N SER A 32 -21.60 53.72 -13.33
CA SER A 32 -20.38 54.28 -13.91
C SER A 32 -19.66 53.18 -14.69
N ASN A 33 -19.51 53.37 -16.00
CA ASN A 33 -18.90 52.38 -16.87
C ASN A 33 -17.38 52.30 -16.66
N SER A 34 -16.88 51.10 -16.39
CA SER A 34 -15.55 50.68 -16.80
C SER A 34 -15.64 49.25 -17.35
N ALA A 35 -15.00 49.00 -18.50
CA ALA A 35 -14.94 47.67 -19.08
C ALA A 35 -13.95 46.78 -18.30
N PRO A 36 -14.16 45.46 -18.22
CA PRO A 36 -13.17 44.56 -17.65
C PRO A 36 -11.87 44.59 -18.48
N PRO A 37 -10.68 44.45 -17.85
CA PRO A 37 -9.41 44.44 -18.56
C PRO A 37 -9.26 43.19 -19.45
N ALA A 38 -8.43 43.31 -20.49
CA ALA A 38 -8.19 42.24 -21.44
C ALA A 38 -7.31 41.11 -20.85
N PHE A 39 -7.56 39.89 -21.33
CA PHE A 39 -6.93 38.64 -20.88
C PHE A 39 -5.39 38.63 -20.96
N GLU A 40 -4.79 39.46 -21.82
CA GLU A 40 -3.34 39.49 -22.06
C GLU A 40 -2.54 40.29 -21.01
N GLN A 41 -3.19 40.85 -19.98
CA GLN A 41 -2.50 41.57 -18.88
C GLN A 41 -2.36 40.76 -17.58
N SER A 42 -2.83 39.51 -17.50
CA SER A 42 -2.71 38.67 -16.30
C SER A 42 -1.65 37.56 -16.39
N SER A 43 -0.69 37.68 -17.30
CA SER A 43 0.23 36.59 -17.71
C SER A 43 1.71 36.95 -17.62
N ARG A 44 2.08 37.98 -16.85
CA ARG A 44 3.49 38.33 -16.55
C ARG A 44 3.68 38.64 -15.07
N ASP A 45 4.74 38.04 -14.52
CA ASP A 45 5.25 38.11 -13.14
C ASP A 45 4.30 37.64 -12.02
N ARG A 46 4.71 36.76 -11.09
CA ARG A 46 6.03 36.15 -10.83
C ARG A 46 5.95 34.62 -10.79
N VAL A 47 6.97 33.97 -11.34
CA VAL A 47 7.35 32.62 -10.91
C VAL A 47 7.95 32.73 -9.52
N LEU A 48 7.35 32.07 -8.52
CA LEU A 48 8.02 31.86 -7.24
C LEU A 48 8.96 30.65 -7.38
N LEU A 49 10.23 30.92 -7.67
CA LEU A 49 11.29 29.99 -7.32
C LEU A 49 11.27 29.81 -5.80
N GLN A 50 11.19 28.55 -5.36
CA GLN A 50 11.13 28.20 -3.94
C GLN A 50 12.54 27.98 -3.42
N ASP A 51 13.20 29.07 -3.00
CA ASP A 51 14.39 28.99 -2.15
C ASP A 51 14.53 30.25 -1.26
N GLU A 52 15.45 30.21 -0.29
CA GLU A 52 15.80 31.29 0.64
C GLU A 52 14.61 31.86 1.46
N THR A 53 14.18 31.10 2.46
CA THR A 53 13.25 31.60 3.49
C THR A 53 13.98 32.55 4.44
N TYR A 54 13.95 33.86 4.16
CA TYR A 54 14.57 34.90 4.99
C TYR A 54 14.06 34.90 6.44
N ALA A 55 14.78 34.22 7.32
CA ALA A 55 14.60 34.29 8.76
C ALA A 55 15.24 35.58 9.30
N PRO A 56 14.56 36.37 10.16
CA PRO A 56 15.18 37.52 10.79
C PRO A 56 16.32 37.06 11.73
N PRO A 57 17.48 37.75 11.75
CA PRO A 57 18.61 37.36 12.58
C PRO A 57 18.24 37.49 14.07
N GLY A 58 18.00 36.34 14.72
CA GLY A 58 17.45 36.26 16.08
C GLY A 58 16.22 35.36 16.22
N GLY A 59 15.66 34.84 15.12
CA GLY A 59 14.81 33.64 15.18
C GLY A 59 15.66 32.40 15.43
N GLU A 60 15.33 31.61 16.44
CA GLU A 60 15.89 30.26 16.58
C GLU A 60 15.45 29.41 15.39
N GLU A 61 16.36 28.63 14.79
CA GLU A 61 16.00 27.65 13.77
C GLU A 61 14.96 26.68 14.34
N PRO A 62 13.88 26.34 13.59
CA PRO A 62 12.84 25.46 14.10
C PRO A 62 13.48 24.11 14.50
N PRO A 63 13.33 23.67 15.76
CA PRO A 63 14.16 22.62 16.32
C PRO A 63 14.03 21.33 15.52
N ALA A 64 15.16 20.80 15.07
CA ALA A 64 15.25 19.62 14.21
C ALA A 64 14.34 18.48 14.71
N PHE A 65 13.55 17.90 13.81
CA PHE A 65 12.42 17.02 14.15
C PHE A 65 12.81 15.85 15.06
N THR A 66 12.62 16.04 16.37
CA THR A 66 12.86 14.99 17.35
C THR A 66 11.86 13.85 17.17
N PRO A 67 12.32 12.59 17.02
CA PRO A 67 11.43 11.45 16.87
C PRO A 67 10.70 11.19 18.20
N TYR A 68 9.36 11.18 18.15
CA TYR A 68 8.57 10.94 19.34
C TYR A 68 8.56 9.45 19.73
N ASN A 69 9.10 9.14 20.90
CA ASN A 69 9.18 7.78 21.44
C ASN A 69 7.88 7.42 22.18
N ALA A 70 6.89 6.94 21.42
CA ALA A 70 5.58 6.55 21.95
C ALA A 70 5.58 5.13 22.55
N SER A 71 4.70 4.88 23.51
CA SER A 71 4.46 3.52 24.03
C SER A 71 3.68 2.65 23.03
N TYR A 72 4.26 1.52 22.62
CA TYR A 72 3.63 0.52 21.76
C TYR A 72 4.04 -0.91 22.12
N PHE A 73 3.32 -1.90 21.58
CA PHE A 73 3.69 -3.31 21.62
C PHE A 73 3.37 -3.97 20.27
N THR A 74 4.04 -5.07 19.95
CA THR A 74 3.73 -5.89 18.78
C THR A 74 2.71 -6.97 19.11
N SER A 75 1.77 -7.19 18.19
CA SER A 75 0.89 -8.35 18.17
C SER A 75 1.66 -9.62 17.78
N GLY A 76 1.09 -10.80 18.02
CA GLY A 76 1.67 -12.08 17.58
C GLY A 76 1.74 -12.27 16.06
N VAL A 77 1.24 -11.32 15.27
CA VAL A 77 1.32 -11.24 13.80
C VAL A 77 2.13 -9.99 13.36
N GLY A 78 2.92 -9.40 14.27
CA GLY A 78 3.74 -8.22 14.01
C GLY A 78 3.02 -6.86 13.96
N GLU A 79 1.67 -6.83 14.00
CA GLU A 79 0.90 -5.56 14.06
C GLU A 79 1.41 -4.67 15.21
N VAL A 80 1.88 -3.46 14.90
CA VAL A 80 2.34 -2.48 15.89
C VAL A 80 1.13 -1.78 16.49
N ILE A 81 0.87 -2.00 17.77
CA ILE A 81 -0.31 -1.48 18.46
C ILE A 81 0.13 -0.46 19.51
N SER A 82 -0.38 0.76 19.43
CA SER A 82 -0.21 1.78 20.47
C SER A 82 -1.53 2.13 21.15
N HIS A 83 -1.45 2.44 22.45
CA HIS A 83 -2.51 3.05 23.25
C HIS A 83 -2.00 4.32 23.95
N ASP A 84 -0.99 4.96 23.38
CA ASP A 84 -0.37 6.14 23.97
C ASP A 84 -1.36 7.31 24.09
N LEU A 85 -1.21 8.12 25.14
CA LEU A 85 -2.05 9.29 25.37
C LEU A 85 -1.77 10.38 24.33
N HIS A 86 -0.49 10.65 24.04
CA HIS A 86 -0.11 11.80 23.21
C HIS A 86 -0.52 11.58 21.74
N LEU A 87 -0.30 10.37 21.20
CA LEU A 87 -0.77 9.96 19.87
C LEU A 87 -2.31 9.97 19.71
N ASN A 88 -3.06 10.15 20.79
CA ASN A 88 -4.51 10.21 20.79
C ASN A 88 -5.08 11.63 20.88
N GLU A 89 -4.24 12.61 21.22
CA GLU A 89 -4.65 13.98 21.54
C GLU A 89 -3.93 15.01 20.66
N ASP A 90 -2.69 14.74 20.26
CA ASP A 90 -1.93 15.54 19.31
C ASP A 90 -1.73 14.79 17.97
N GLY A 91 -2.18 15.41 16.89
CA GLY A 91 -1.98 14.91 15.53
C GLY A 91 -0.53 15.00 15.05
N GLU A 92 0.33 15.80 15.70
CA GLU A 92 1.75 15.89 15.36
C GLU A 92 2.56 14.71 15.89
N ALA A 93 2.42 14.39 17.18
CA ALA A 93 2.96 13.18 17.76
C ALA A 93 2.53 11.93 16.96
N LEU A 94 1.25 11.88 16.56
CA LEU A 94 0.73 10.83 15.67
C LEU A 94 1.41 10.84 14.29
N TYR A 95 1.49 11.98 13.61
CA TYR A 95 2.17 12.09 12.31
C TYR A 95 3.64 11.69 12.38
N ARG A 96 4.41 12.23 13.34
CA ARG A 96 5.83 11.90 13.59
C ARG A 96 6.02 10.41 13.87
N PHE A 97 5.15 9.79 14.67
CA PHE A 97 5.19 8.36 14.95
C PHE A 97 4.89 7.51 13.70
N LEU A 98 3.97 7.93 12.84
CA LEU A 98 3.69 7.23 11.59
C LEU A 98 4.87 7.31 10.60
N LEU A 99 5.61 8.43 10.57
CA LEU A 99 6.86 8.53 9.80
C LEU A 99 7.94 7.59 10.36
N SER A 100 8.20 7.61 11.68
CA SER A 100 9.23 6.75 12.29
C SER A 100 8.88 5.26 12.27
N GLN A 101 7.61 4.90 12.20
CA GLN A 101 7.18 3.52 11.94
C GLN A 101 7.19 3.13 10.45
N ALA A 102 7.31 4.09 9.53
CA ALA A 102 7.39 3.85 8.08
C ALA A 102 8.82 3.68 7.56
N SER A 103 9.84 4.21 8.24
CA SER A 103 11.25 3.95 7.88
C SER A 103 11.65 2.48 8.06
N VAL A 104 10.92 1.71 8.88
CA VAL A 104 11.03 0.26 8.97
C VAL A 104 10.07 -0.39 7.96
N PRO A 105 10.54 -1.12 6.94
CA PRO A 105 9.65 -1.81 5.99
C PRO A 105 8.82 -2.91 6.66
N PRO A 106 7.71 -3.36 6.03
CA PRO A 106 7.07 -4.61 6.43
C PRO A 106 7.99 -5.79 6.07
N GLU A 107 7.86 -6.87 6.82
CA GLU A 107 8.46 -8.15 6.45
C GLU A 107 7.59 -8.77 5.35
N PHE A 108 8.21 -9.22 4.25
CA PHE A 108 7.50 -9.63 3.05
C PHE A 108 8.16 -10.86 2.45
N VAL A 109 7.47 -12.00 2.49
CA VAL A 109 8.07 -13.30 2.18
C VAL A 109 7.26 -14.04 1.12
N LEU A 110 7.95 -14.78 0.25
CA LEU A 110 7.34 -15.82 -0.56
C LEU A 110 7.31 -17.12 0.28
N HIS A 111 6.13 -17.59 0.62
CA HIS A 111 5.92 -18.85 1.33
C HIS A 111 5.59 -19.95 0.32
N CYS A 112 6.39 -21.02 0.33
CA CYS A 112 6.28 -22.18 -0.55
C CYS A 112 6.09 -23.46 0.29
N LYS A 113 4.95 -24.12 0.14
CA LYS A 113 4.55 -25.26 0.97
C LYS A 113 3.84 -26.33 0.15
N GLY A 114 4.27 -27.57 0.35
CA GLY A 114 3.69 -28.75 -0.29
C GLY A 114 3.21 -29.74 0.76
N SER A 115 2.03 -30.31 0.56
CA SER A 115 1.51 -31.40 1.40
C SER A 115 0.76 -32.43 0.57
N HIS A 116 0.65 -33.66 1.07
CA HIS A 116 -0.22 -34.68 0.49
C HIS A 116 -1.02 -35.42 1.56
N GLU A 117 -2.10 -36.08 1.14
CA GLU A 117 -2.91 -36.93 2.01
C GLU A 117 -2.41 -38.39 1.97
N GLU A 118 -2.03 -38.95 3.11
CA GLU A 118 -1.81 -40.39 3.28
C GLU A 118 -3.03 -41.05 3.97
N ALA A 119 -3.40 -42.25 3.52
CA ALA A 119 -4.49 -43.02 4.08
C ALA A 119 -3.97 -44.05 5.09
N HIS A 120 -3.94 -43.66 6.37
CA HIS A 120 -3.50 -44.51 7.47
C HIS A 120 -4.61 -45.45 7.97
N THR A 121 -4.20 -46.58 8.57
CA THR A 121 -5.13 -47.50 9.23
C THR A 121 -4.67 -47.76 10.67
N ARG A 122 -5.59 -47.66 11.63
CA ARG A 122 -5.33 -47.90 13.05
C ARG A 122 -6.26 -48.97 13.60
N LEU A 123 -5.75 -49.79 14.53
CA LEU A 123 -6.58 -50.72 15.29
C LEU A 123 -7.13 -50.01 16.53
N VAL A 124 -8.43 -49.77 16.54
CA VAL A 124 -9.14 -49.22 17.70
C VAL A 124 -9.69 -50.39 18.52
N HIS A 125 -9.37 -50.39 19.82
CA HIS A 125 -9.91 -51.35 20.78
C HIS A 125 -11.11 -50.71 21.48
N SER A 126 -12.33 -51.16 21.19
CA SER A 126 -13.53 -50.72 21.91
C SER A 126 -14.00 -51.80 22.89
N PRO A 127 -14.17 -51.46 24.19
CA PRO A 127 -14.86 -52.34 25.12
C PRO A 127 -16.37 -52.30 24.83
N SER A 128 -16.94 -53.43 24.44
CA SER A 128 -18.37 -53.58 24.20
C SER A 128 -18.87 -54.86 24.87
N GLU A 129 -19.88 -54.74 25.73
CA GLU A 129 -20.52 -55.89 26.40
C GLU A 129 -19.53 -56.84 27.11
N GLY A 130 -18.49 -56.27 27.74
CA GLY A 130 -17.44 -57.02 28.44
C GLY A 130 -16.40 -57.68 27.52
N CYS A 131 -16.55 -57.61 26.21
CA CYS A 131 -15.62 -58.16 25.23
C CYS A 131 -14.72 -57.06 24.63
N MET A 132 -13.42 -57.37 24.47
CA MET A 132 -12.47 -56.51 23.77
C MET A 132 -12.61 -56.71 22.26
N ARG A 133 -13.28 -55.79 21.57
CA ARG A 133 -13.40 -55.83 20.11
C ARG A 133 -12.37 -54.92 19.45
N THR A 134 -11.49 -55.51 18.65
CA THR A 134 -10.66 -54.76 17.70
C THR A 134 -11.48 -54.38 16.48
N LYS A 135 -11.33 -53.13 16.04
CA LYS A 135 -11.87 -52.61 14.77
C LYS A 135 -10.77 -51.86 14.05
N THR A 136 -10.49 -52.24 12.80
CA THR A 136 -9.65 -51.41 11.92
C THR A 136 -10.44 -50.18 11.50
N GLU A 137 -9.85 -49.01 11.69
CA GLU A 137 -10.37 -47.72 11.28
C GLU A 137 -9.38 -47.08 10.30
N GLN A 138 -9.87 -46.60 9.16
CA GLN A 138 -9.07 -45.85 8.20
C GLN A 138 -9.27 -44.35 8.48
N TYR A 139 -8.19 -43.59 8.41
CA TYR A 139 -8.22 -42.13 8.54
C TYR A 139 -7.19 -41.51 7.59
N THR A 140 -7.48 -40.30 7.11
CA THR A 140 -6.57 -39.54 6.26
C THR A 140 -5.72 -38.62 7.12
N GLU A 141 -4.42 -38.51 6.81
CA GLU A 141 -3.47 -37.63 7.49
C GLU A 141 -2.75 -36.77 6.45
N THR A 142 -2.81 -35.44 6.62
CA THR A 142 -2.17 -34.49 5.71
C THR A 142 -0.71 -34.29 6.12
N ILE A 143 0.22 -34.87 5.35
CA ILE A 143 1.66 -34.78 5.59
C ILE A 143 2.24 -33.63 4.78
N ILE A 144 2.87 -32.68 5.47
CA ILE A 144 3.66 -31.61 4.85
C ILE A 144 4.95 -32.23 4.30
N ASP A 145 5.24 -32.12 3.01
CA ASP A 145 6.51 -32.55 2.43
C ASP A 145 7.60 -31.51 2.68
N PHE A 146 7.33 -30.26 2.29
CA PHE A 146 8.21 -29.10 2.46
C PHE A 146 7.38 -27.87 2.86
N ASP A 147 8.01 -26.97 3.61
CA ASP A 147 7.40 -25.74 4.14
C ASP A 147 8.56 -24.76 4.38
N PHE A 148 8.73 -23.79 3.49
CA PHE A 148 9.84 -22.84 3.57
C PHE A 148 9.45 -21.47 3.05
N LYS A 149 10.19 -20.46 3.52
CA LYS A 149 9.95 -19.04 3.19
C LYS A 149 11.21 -18.44 2.57
N ILE A 150 11.04 -17.48 1.68
CA ILE A 150 12.14 -16.68 1.11
C ILE A 150 11.86 -15.21 1.45
N ASP A 151 12.84 -14.52 2.03
CA ASP A 151 12.72 -13.08 2.26
C ASP A 151 12.81 -12.31 0.93
N VAL A 152 11.75 -11.56 0.65
CA VAL A 152 11.64 -10.64 -0.49
C VAL A 152 11.68 -9.18 -0.01
N GLY A 153 11.47 -8.92 1.28
CA GLY A 153 11.57 -7.61 1.91
C GLY A 153 12.97 -7.00 1.83
N GLN A 154 14.02 -7.81 1.89
CA GLN A 154 15.41 -7.38 1.62
C GLN A 154 15.63 -6.72 0.24
N TYR A 155 14.73 -6.89 -0.73
CA TYR A 155 14.80 -6.23 -2.06
C TYR A 155 13.97 -4.95 -2.17
N VAL A 156 13.39 -4.46 -1.06
CA VAL A 156 12.76 -3.14 -1.00
C VAL A 156 13.82 -2.05 -1.22
N PHE A 157 13.52 -1.13 -2.13
CA PHE A 157 14.43 -0.09 -2.59
C PHE A 157 13.86 1.31 -2.33
N GLY A 158 14.68 2.18 -1.74
CA GLY A 158 14.35 3.58 -1.47
C GLY A 158 13.44 3.80 -0.25
N GLU A 159 13.02 5.05 -0.08
CA GLU A 159 12.17 5.48 1.04
C GLU A 159 10.68 5.09 0.85
N PRO A 160 9.91 4.93 1.95
CA PRO A 160 8.47 4.65 1.89
C PRO A 160 7.70 5.76 1.18
N THR A 161 7.05 5.43 0.07
CA THR A 161 6.18 6.36 -0.65
C THR A 161 4.83 6.48 0.07
N HIS A 162 4.64 7.57 0.82
CA HIS A 162 3.44 7.83 1.61
C HIS A 162 2.22 8.13 0.73
N TRP A 163 1.12 7.38 0.93
CA TRP A 163 -0.09 7.45 0.08
C TRP A 163 -1.38 7.66 0.88
N SER A 164 -2.41 8.20 0.23
CA SER A 164 -3.74 8.42 0.81
C SER A 164 -4.86 7.90 -0.10
N VAL A 165 -5.94 7.40 0.51
CA VAL A 165 -7.08 6.82 -0.22
C VAL A 165 -7.94 7.95 -0.83
N GLY A 166 -7.94 8.02 -2.16
CA GLY A 166 -8.69 9.05 -2.91
C GLY A 166 -10.15 9.14 -2.52
N ASP A 167 -10.71 10.36 -2.56
CA ASP A 167 -11.95 10.67 -1.85
C ASP A 167 -13.19 9.97 -2.45
N SER A 168 -13.15 9.65 -3.74
CA SER A 168 -14.12 8.80 -4.44
C SER A 168 -14.08 7.32 -4.00
N THR A 169 -13.00 6.87 -3.35
CA THR A 169 -12.78 5.46 -2.99
C THR A 169 -13.30 5.15 -1.57
N PRO A 170 -14.11 4.07 -1.40
CA PRO A 170 -14.64 3.64 -0.10
C PRO A 170 -13.57 3.27 0.93
N ALA A 171 -13.35 4.14 1.93
CA ALA A 171 -12.45 3.96 3.06
C ALA A 171 -13.17 4.19 4.39
N TYR A 172 -12.68 3.66 5.51
CA TYR A 172 -13.18 4.11 6.81
C TYR A 172 -12.59 5.50 7.09
N ARG A 173 -13.44 6.54 7.20
CA ARG A 173 -13.06 7.96 7.38
C ARG A 173 -13.58 8.50 8.71
N GLY A 174 -13.49 7.67 9.76
CA GLY A 174 -13.89 7.97 11.13
C GLY A 174 -15.18 7.28 11.60
N ARG A 175 -16.03 6.73 10.72
CA ARG A 175 -17.18 5.88 11.13
C ARG A 175 -16.87 4.37 11.06
N MET A 176 -17.75 3.56 11.62
CA MET A 176 -17.70 2.08 11.56
C MET A 176 -18.17 1.51 10.20
N PHE A 177 -18.29 2.33 9.16
CA PHE A 177 -18.61 1.91 7.80
C PHE A 177 -17.74 2.70 6.81
N ARG A 178 -17.49 2.15 5.62
CA ARG A 178 -16.75 2.85 4.58
C ARG A 178 -17.56 4.05 4.05
N GLU A 179 -16.87 5.16 3.83
CA GLU A 179 -17.38 6.47 3.42
C GLU A 179 -16.67 6.93 2.15
N VAL A 180 -17.38 7.73 1.35
CA VAL A 180 -16.98 8.29 0.05
C VAL A 180 -17.34 9.78 0.06
N GLY A 181 -16.53 10.62 -0.58
CA GLY A 181 -16.64 12.08 -0.53
C GLY A 181 -15.95 12.67 0.71
N MET A 182 -15.79 13.99 0.73
CA MET A 182 -15.12 14.75 1.78
C MET A 182 -15.93 15.97 2.22
N SER A 183 -15.61 16.49 3.41
CA SER A 183 -16.40 17.51 4.12
C SER A 183 -17.91 17.23 4.06
N GLU A 184 -18.70 18.09 3.40
CA GLU A 184 -20.16 18.03 3.28
C GLU A 184 -20.64 16.90 2.34
N GLU A 185 -19.80 16.44 1.42
CA GLU A 185 -20.11 15.34 0.49
C GLU A 185 -19.91 13.94 1.13
N LYS A 186 -19.48 13.86 2.40
CA LYS A 186 -19.21 12.59 3.11
C LYS A 186 -20.48 11.71 3.20
N ARG A 187 -20.64 10.80 2.24
CA ARG A 187 -21.70 9.79 2.19
C ARG A 187 -21.21 8.40 2.57
N LYS A 188 -22.14 7.55 3.00
CA LYS A 188 -21.91 6.12 3.19
C LYS A 188 -21.70 5.42 1.84
N ALA A 189 -20.71 4.54 1.76
CA ALA A 189 -20.48 3.72 0.57
C ALA A 189 -21.59 2.67 0.38
N SER A 190 -21.97 2.44 -0.87
CA SER A 190 -22.84 1.34 -1.29
C SER A 190 -22.16 -0.01 -1.09
N ARG A 191 -22.97 -1.07 -0.97
CA ARG A 191 -22.48 -2.46 -0.96
C ARG A 191 -21.78 -2.82 -2.29
N VAL A 192 -22.25 -2.27 -3.41
CA VAL A 192 -21.65 -2.51 -4.74
C VAL A 192 -20.28 -1.85 -4.83
N GLU A 193 -20.19 -0.56 -4.51
CA GLU A 193 -18.93 0.20 -4.42
C GLU A 193 -17.93 -0.48 -3.49
N THR A 194 -18.38 -0.94 -2.31
CA THR A 194 -17.53 -1.63 -1.33
C THR A 194 -17.02 -2.98 -1.86
N LYS A 195 -17.86 -3.75 -2.59
CA LYS A 195 -17.44 -5.02 -3.21
C LYS A 195 -16.45 -4.79 -4.35
N ALA A 196 -16.72 -3.80 -5.21
CA ALA A 196 -15.84 -3.44 -6.33
C ALA A 196 -14.48 -2.95 -5.81
N ALA A 197 -14.46 -2.07 -4.81
CA ALA A 197 -13.25 -1.58 -4.17
C ALA A 197 -12.44 -2.71 -3.51
N LYS A 198 -13.08 -3.71 -2.87
CA LYS A 198 -12.36 -4.88 -2.33
C LYS A 198 -11.82 -5.80 -3.43
N ALA A 199 -12.57 -6.00 -4.52
CA ALA A 199 -12.09 -6.80 -5.65
C ALA A 199 -10.86 -6.15 -6.30
N TRP A 200 -10.91 -4.82 -6.52
CA TRP A 200 -9.76 -4.06 -7.00
C TRP A 200 -8.60 -4.05 -6.00
N GLU A 201 -8.85 -3.86 -4.69
CA GLU A 201 -7.82 -3.97 -3.64
C GLU A 201 -7.11 -5.34 -3.70
N SER A 202 -7.83 -6.42 -4.04
CA SER A 202 -7.24 -7.76 -4.22
C SER A 202 -6.41 -7.90 -5.51
N GLU A 203 -6.97 -7.51 -6.66
CA GLU A 203 -6.31 -7.63 -7.98
C GLU A 203 -5.10 -6.71 -8.12
N ARG A 204 -5.22 -5.46 -7.66
CA ARG A 204 -4.13 -4.48 -7.62
C ARG A 204 -2.98 -5.02 -6.76
N ASN A 205 -3.29 -5.61 -5.60
CA ASN A 205 -2.28 -6.20 -4.73
C ASN A 205 -1.67 -7.48 -5.35
N SER A 206 -2.41 -8.31 -6.07
CA SER A 206 -1.89 -9.55 -6.66
C SER A 206 -1.04 -9.33 -7.91
N ARG A 207 -1.37 -8.31 -8.71
CA ARG A 207 -0.52 -7.78 -9.80
C ARG A 207 0.63 -6.89 -9.29
N GLY A 208 0.67 -6.57 -7.99
CA GLY A 208 1.67 -5.70 -7.36
C GLY A 208 1.65 -4.24 -7.81
N PHE A 209 0.49 -3.74 -8.24
CA PHE A 209 0.31 -2.34 -8.63
C PHE A 209 0.35 -1.39 -7.42
N PRO A 210 0.84 -0.15 -7.56
CA PRO A 210 0.91 0.82 -6.47
C PRO A 210 -0.47 1.15 -5.87
N PRO A 211 -0.57 1.42 -4.55
CA PRO A 211 -1.87 1.55 -3.87
C PRO A 211 -2.72 2.75 -4.29
N TRP A 212 -2.13 3.77 -4.93
CA TRP A 212 -2.81 4.95 -5.48
C TRP A 212 -3.43 4.74 -6.88
N VAL A 213 -3.24 3.56 -7.49
CA VAL A 213 -3.79 3.23 -8.82
C VAL A 213 -5.26 2.79 -8.70
N GLY A 214 -6.12 3.42 -9.50
CA GLY A 214 -7.56 3.11 -9.56
C GLY A 214 -7.91 1.98 -10.54
N SER A 215 -9.12 1.45 -10.45
CA SER A 215 -9.62 0.35 -11.30
C SER A 215 -9.78 0.74 -12.78
N ASP A 216 -9.79 2.04 -13.07
CA ASP A 216 -9.78 2.62 -14.41
C ASP A 216 -8.44 2.41 -15.16
N TYR A 217 -7.36 2.07 -14.46
CA TYR A 217 -6.04 1.83 -15.06
C TYR A 217 -5.83 0.37 -15.50
N ALA A 218 -6.72 -0.56 -15.13
CA ALA A 218 -6.59 -1.99 -15.42
C ALA A 218 -6.51 -2.34 -16.93
N TRP A 219 -6.89 -1.40 -17.79
CA TRP A 219 -7.01 -1.55 -19.24
C TRP A 219 -6.00 -0.71 -20.05
N ARG A 220 -5.05 -0.04 -19.39
CA ARG A 220 -4.00 0.73 -20.07
C ARG A 220 -2.75 -0.11 -20.33
N GLU A 221 -2.27 -0.04 -21.56
CA GLU A 221 -1.07 -0.73 -22.05
C GLU A 221 0.22 -0.07 -21.54
N ASP A 222 0.15 1.20 -21.13
CA ASP A 222 1.23 2.08 -20.63
C ASP A 222 1.78 1.72 -19.23
N GLN A 223 1.91 0.43 -18.93
CA GLN A 223 2.36 -0.12 -17.65
C GLN A 223 3.61 0.55 -17.03
N PRO A 224 4.72 0.85 -17.77
CA PRO A 224 5.92 1.41 -17.15
C PRO A 224 5.72 2.84 -16.61
N TYR A 225 4.93 3.68 -17.28
CA TYR A 225 4.76 5.09 -16.87
C TYR A 225 3.91 5.24 -15.61
N ILE A 226 3.05 4.27 -15.29
CA ILE A 226 2.11 4.32 -14.16
C ILE A 226 2.81 4.26 -12.79
N MET A 227 4.09 3.85 -12.73
CA MET A 227 4.90 4.00 -11.51
C MET A 227 5.18 5.47 -11.15
N HIS A 228 5.08 6.41 -12.10
CA HIS A 228 5.37 7.83 -11.96
C HIS A 228 4.10 8.71 -11.94
N THR A 229 3.16 8.47 -11.00
CA THR A 229 2.09 9.46 -10.79
C THR A 229 2.46 10.45 -9.71
N ASN A 230 2.73 11.71 -10.07
CA ASN A 230 3.06 12.80 -9.13
C ASN A 230 1.97 13.02 -8.06
N SER A 231 0.73 12.58 -8.30
CA SER A 231 -0.36 12.54 -7.32
C SER A 231 -0.43 11.20 -6.57
N VAL A 232 0.56 10.90 -5.74
CA VAL A 232 0.56 9.75 -4.81
C VAL A 232 -0.51 9.91 -3.71
N LEU A 233 -0.63 11.14 -3.20
CA LEU A 233 -1.71 11.53 -2.29
C LEU A 233 -2.98 11.81 -3.12
N LYS A 234 -3.92 10.85 -3.14
CA LYS A 234 -5.18 10.96 -3.89
C LYS A 234 -6.32 11.61 -3.11
N SER A 235 -6.20 11.72 -1.78
CA SER A 235 -7.19 12.41 -0.92
C SER A 235 -6.90 13.91 -0.87
N SER A 236 -7.96 14.72 -0.80
CA SER A 236 -7.87 16.17 -0.55
C SER A 236 -7.29 16.54 0.83
N TRP A 237 -7.19 15.57 1.75
CA TRP A 237 -6.57 15.75 3.06
C TRP A 237 -5.20 15.07 3.15
N THR A 238 -4.25 15.77 3.76
CA THR A 238 -2.90 15.27 4.06
C THR A 238 -2.92 14.23 5.18
N LEU A 239 -1.83 13.44 5.31
CA LEU A 239 -1.67 12.51 6.43
C LEU A 239 -1.79 13.20 7.80
N ARG A 240 -1.26 14.43 7.92
CA ARG A 240 -1.38 15.25 9.13
C ARG A 240 -2.82 15.63 9.43
N GLN A 241 -3.57 16.13 8.44
CA GLN A 241 -4.99 16.48 8.63
C GLN A 241 -5.86 15.26 9.02
N TRP A 242 -5.54 14.08 8.50
CA TRP A 242 -6.17 12.83 8.93
C TRP A 242 -5.82 12.44 10.37
N ALA A 243 -4.59 12.71 10.84
CA ALA A 243 -4.20 12.54 12.23
C ALA A 243 -4.91 13.55 13.15
N ASP A 244 -5.08 14.80 12.73
CA ASP A 244 -5.81 15.83 13.50
C ASP A 244 -7.31 15.51 13.62
N ASP A 245 -7.98 15.03 12.56
CA ASP A 245 -9.39 14.57 12.59
C ASP A 245 -9.58 13.36 13.52
N TYR A 246 -8.61 12.43 13.54
CA TYR A 246 -8.57 11.34 14.51
C TYR A 246 -8.42 11.86 15.95
N CYS A 247 -7.47 12.77 16.21
CA CYS A 247 -7.23 13.34 17.53
C CYS A 247 -8.43 14.11 18.06
N ALA A 248 -9.03 14.98 17.24
CA ALA A 248 -10.26 15.73 17.56
C ALA A 248 -11.49 14.82 17.82
N SER A 249 -11.46 13.57 17.39
CA SER A 249 -12.60 12.66 17.53
C SER A 249 -12.86 12.23 18.97
N LYS A 250 -14.01 12.65 19.53
CA LYS A 250 -14.47 12.37 20.91
C LYS A 250 -15.03 10.94 21.11
N LYS A 251 -14.48 9.96 20.36
CA LYS A 251 -14.93 8.56 20.30
C LYS A 251 -14.12 7.67 21.22
N ILE A 252 -14.82 6.82 21.97
CA ILE A 252 -14.24 5.99 23.04
C ILE A 252 -13.46 4.81 22.45
N LEU A 253 -13.88 4.27 21.31
CA LEU A 253 -13.19 3.17 20.61
C LEU A 253 -12.75 3.64 19.21
N LYS A 254 -11.97 4.73 19.17
CA LYS A 254 -11.25 5.18 17.96
C LYS A 254 -9.99 4.35 17.71
N GLU A 255 -9.72 4.12 16.42
CA GLU A 255 -8.69 3.22 15.91
C GLU A 255 -8.18 3.75 14.55
N PHE A 256 -6.89 4.08 14.46
CA PHE A 256 -6.24 4.57 13.24
C PHE A 256 -5.31 3.49 12.69
N GLU A 257 -5.59 3.00 11.49
CA GLU A 257 -4.82 1.95 10.82
C GLU A 257 -3.99 2.57 9.69
N TYR A 258 -2.68 2.58 9.85
CA TYR A 258 -1.73 2.95 8.79
C TYR A 258 -1.19 1.67 8.15
N LYS A 259 -1.44 1.51 6.84
CA LYS A 259 -1.07 0.29 6.09
C LYS A 259 0.32 0.39 5.46
N LYS A 260 1.18 -0.60 5.68
CA LYS A 260 2.38 -0.84 4.87
C LYS A 260 2.02 -1.76 3.70
N VAL A 261 2.43 -1.40 2.48
CA VAL A 261 2.11 -2.15 1.25
C VAL A 261 3.35 -2.30 0.38
N VAL A 262 3.78 -3.52 0.10
CA VAL A 262 4.87 -3.78 -0.85
C VAL A 262 4.29 -3.83 -2.28
N TYR A 263 4.99 -3.24 -3.25
CA TYR A 263 4.55 -3.15 -4.64
C TYR A 263 5.71 -3.18 -5.64
N GLY A 264 5.36 -3.31 -6.91
CA GLY A 264 6.25 -3.13 -8.06
C GLY A 264 6.59 -4.41 -8.82
N TRP A 265 6.44 -5.59 -8.23
CA TRP A 265 6.59 -6.88 -8.92
C TRP A 265 5.23 -7.52 -9.21
N ASN A 266 5.10 -8.21 -10.35
CA ASN A 266 3.93 -9.03 -10.61
C ASN A 266 3.95 -10.31 -9.75
N PHE A 267 3.36 -10.24 -8.55
CA PHE A 267 3.35 -11.34 -7.59
C PHE A 267 2.59 -12.58 -8.08
N ASP A 268 1.54 -12.42 -8.88
CA ASP A 268 0.85 -13.54 -9.54
C ASP A 268 1.75 -14.26 -10.55
N ALA A 269 2.54 -13.51 -11.34
CA ALA A 269 3.52 -14.11 -12.25
C ALA A 269 4.63 -14.86 -11.50
N ILE A 270 5.13 -14.32 -10.38
CA ILE A 270 6.13 -15.01 -9.53
C ILE A 270 5.52 -16.28 -8.92
N LYS A 271 4.31 -16.22 -8.37
CA LYS A 271 3.61 -17.40 -7.82
C LYS A 271 3.35 -18.47 -8.89
N ALA A 272 3.08 -18.08 -10.14
CA ALA A 272 2.92 -19.00 -11.25
C ALA A 272 4.25 -19.65 -11.67
N ALA A 273 5.33 -18.86 -11.77
CA ALA A 273 6.67 -19.35 -12.07
C ALA A 273 7.20 -20.30 -10.97
N ALA A 274 7.03 -19.93 -9.70
CA ALA A 274 7.37 -20.77 -8.55
C ALA A 274 6.61 -22.10 -8.59
N ARG A 275 5.29 -22.08 -8.78
CA ARG A 275 4.50 -23.32 -8.95
C ARG A 275 5.02 -24.17 -10.11
N SER A 276 5.35 -23.57 -11.25
CA SER A 276 5.91 -24.29 -12.42
C SER A 276 7.25 -24.98 -12.10
N VAL A 277 8.17 -24.29 -11.42
CA VAL A 277 9.45 -24.87 -10.97
C VAL A 277 9.22 -26.04 -10.02
N ILE A 278 8.31 -25.91 -9.05
CA ILE A 278 7.99 -26.96 -8.08
C ILE A 278 7.32 -28.17 -8.77
N THR A 279 6.38 -27.98 -9.70
CA THR A 279 5.83 -29.08 -10.51
C THR A 279 6.91 -29.74 -11.38
N SER A 280 7.93 -29.01 -11.83
CA SER A 280 9.04 -29.56 -12.61
C SER A 280 9.97 -30.49 -11.82
N THR A 281 9.92 -30.52 -10.48
CA THR A 281 10.61 -31.55 -9.67
C THR A 281 9.78 -32.83 -9.51
N HIS A 282 8.77 -33.03 -10.36
CA HIS A 282 7.79 -34.13 -10.30
C HIS A 282 6.96 -34.17 -9.00
N TYR A 283 6.84 -33.05 -8.28
CA TYR A 283 5.94 -32.96 -7.13
C TYR A 283 4.47 -33.11 -7.57
N ARG A 284 3.67 -33.83 -6.77
CA ARG A 284 2.28 -34.19 -7.09
C ARG A 284 1.28 -34.00 -5.92
N GLY A 285 1.74 -33.50 -4.78
CA GLY A 285 0.84 -33.11 -3.69
C GLY A 285 0.17 -31.77 -3.94
N ASP A 286 -0.66 -31.35 -2.99
CA ASP A 286 -1.25 -30.03 -2.91
C ASP A 286 -0.15 -28.97 -2.72
N LEU A 287 -0.29 -27.84 -3.42
CA LEU A 287 0.78 -26.84 -3.55
C LEU A 287 0.30 -25.41 -3.23
N GLU A 288 0.64 -24.96 -2.03
CA GLU A 288 0.41 -23.62 -1.51
C GLU A 288 1.65 -22.74 -1.80
N VAL A 289 1.44 -21.66 -2.57
CA VAL A 289 2.48 -20.68 -2.89
C VAL A 289 1.86 -19.30 -2.87
N GLU A 290 2.16 -18.56 -1.81
CA GLU A 290 1.51 -17.31 -1.41
C GLU A 290 2.58 -16.27 -1.02
N PHE A 291 2.23 -14.97 -1.08
CA PHE A 291 3.06 -13.90 -0.52
C PHE A 291 2.46 -13.47 0.82
N GLU A 292 3.22 -13.63 1.89
CA GLU A 292 2.82 -13.22 3.24
C GLU A 292 3.44 -11.86 3.58
N THR A 293 2.75 -11.07 4.40
CA THR A 293 3.24 -9.75 4.84
C THR A 293 3.02 -9.57 6.33
N TYR A 294 4.11 -9.53 7.08
CA TYR A 294 4.12 -9.33 8.53
C TYR A 294 4.54 -7.90 8.87
N ASN A 295 4.23 -7.45 10.09
CA ASN A 295 4.47 -6.07 10.54
C ASN A 295 3.77 -5.00 9.66
N ALA A 296 2.73 -5.41 8.92
CA ALA A 296 2.13 -4.67 7.80
C ALA A 296 1.16 -3.53 8.22
N ILE A 297 0.81 -3.43 9.50
CA ILE A 297 -0.19 -2.49 10.01
C ILE A 297 0.34 -1.85 11.30
N VAL A 298 0.20 -0.52 11.37
CA VAL A 298 0.43 0.28 12.58
C VAL A 298 -0.93 0.81 13.05
N SER A 299 -1.36 0.38 14.24
CA SER A 299 -2.70 0.58 14.79
C SER A 299 -2.66 1.44 16.05
N ILE A 300 -3.06 2.71 15.94
CA ILE A 300 -3.16 3.62 17.09
C ILE A 300 -4.59 3.55 17.62
N ARG A 301 -4.74 2.95 18.81
CA ARG A 301 -6.01 2.73 19.50
C ARG A 301 -6.18 3.74 20.63
N SER A 302 -7.43 4.02 21.01
CA SER A 302 -7.72 4.93 22.11
C SER A 302 -7.04 4.53 23.43
N HIS A 303 -6.53 5.52 24.16
CA HIS A 303 -5.70 5.29 25.35
C HIS A 303 -6.42 4.67 26.56
N ASN A 304 -7.76 4.54 26.53
CA ASN A 304 -8.57 4.22 27.71
C ASN A 304 -8.56 2.73 28.10
N ARG A 305 -8.99 2.44 29.35
CA ARG A 305 -8.99 1.10 29.93
C ARG A 305 -9.79 0.08 29.11
N LEU A 306 -10.93 0.48 28.53
CA LEU A 306 -11.78 -0.41 27.72
C LEU A 306 -11.08 -0.82 26.42
N SER A 307 -10.41 0.12 25.76
CA SER A 307 -9.65 -0.12 24.55
C SER A 307 -8.44 -1.04 24.80
N ARG A 308 -7.66 -0.78 25.86
CA ARG A 308 -6.56 -1.67 26.27
C ARG A 308 -7.06 -3.08 26.64
N ALA A 309 -8.17 -3.17 27.37
CA ALA A 309 -8.82 -4.44 27.70
C ALA A 309 -9.24 -5.22 26.44
N LEU A 310 -9.83 -4.54 25.45
CA LEU A 310 -10.23 -5.13 24.17
C LEU A 310 -9.03 -5.48 23.26
N SER A 311 -7.82 -4.97 23.49
CA SER A 311 -6.62 -5.41 22.77
C SER A 311 -6.12 -6.79 23.24
N ASN A 312 -6.36 -7.18 24.49
CA ASN A 312 -5.96 -8.50 25.01
C ASN A 312 -6.96 -9.62 24.62
N GLY A 313 -6.46 -10.67 23.97
CA GLY A 313 -7.27 -11.83 23.54
C GLY A 313 -7.96 -12.59 24.68
N TRP A 314 -7.31 -12.76 25.84
CA TRP A 314 -7.90 -13.42 27.00
C TRP A 314 -9.03 -12.61 27.62
N ILE A 315 -8.91 -11.28 27.63
CA ILE A 315 -9.97 -10.40 28.15
C ILE A 315 -11.14 -10.35 27.17
N LYS A 316 -10.89 -10.34 25.85
CA LYS A 316 -11.93 -10.59 24.82
C LYS A 316 -12.69 -11.90 25.08
N LEU A 317 -11.99 -13.00 25.33
CA LEU A 317 -12.60 -14.31 25.61
C LEU A 317 -13.47 -14.28 26.89
N LEU A 318 -12.98 -13.68 27.97
CA LEU A 318 -13.75 -13.48 29.21
C LEU A 318 -15.01 -12.65 28.96
N LEU A 319 -14.91 -11.54 28.21
CA LEU A 319 -16.04 -10.69 27.84
C LEU A 319 -17.07 -11.42 26.96
N ILE A 320 -16.66 -12.41 26.15
CA ILE A 320 -17.56 -13.28 25.38
C ILE A 320 -18.28 -14.26 26.31
N ILE A 321 -17.55 -14.97 27.17
CA ILE A 321 -18.11 -15.96 28.12
C ILE A 321 -19.12 -15.30 29.08
N THR A 322 -18.83 -14.07 29.52
CA THR A 322 -19.72 -13.27 30.39
C THR A 322 -20.85 -12.54 29.65
N LEU A 323 -21.00 -12.75 28.34
CA LEU A 323 -22.00 -12.11 27.47
C LEU A 323 -21.98 -10.56 27.43
N ILE A 324 -20.91 -9.92 27.94
CA ILE A 324 -20.73 -8.46 27.91
C ILE A 324 -20.28 -8.00 26.50
N TYR A 325 -19.49 -8.81 25.80
CA TYR A 325 -18.95 -8.50 24.48
C TYR A 325 -19.99 -8.09 23.41
N PRO A 326 -21.15 -8.76 23.23
CA PRO A 326 -22.16 -8.30 22.26
C PRO A 326 -22.69 -6.89 22.54
N PHE A 327 -22.81 -6.47 23.80
CA PHE A 327 -23.20 -5.10 24.15
C PHE A 327 -22.08 -4.09 23.83
N LEU A 328 -20.81 -4.44 24.10
CA LEU A 328 -19.66 -3.62 23.71
C LEU A 328 -19.51 -3.51 22.18
N TRP A 329 -19.82 -4.58 21.44
CA TRP A 329 -19.87 -4.57 19.98
C TRP A 329 -21.00 -3.67 19.47
N LEU A 330 -22.21 -3.78 20.04
CA LEU A 330 -23.35 -2.93 19.70
C LEU A 330 -23.02 -1.44 19.97
N PHE A 331 -22.37 -1.15 21.09
CA PHE A 331 -21.87 0.18 21.43
C PHE A 331 -20.81 0.67 20.44
N LYS A 332 -19.76 -0.13 20.12
CA LYS A 332 -18.77 0.23 19.08
C LYS A 332 -19.47 0.50 17.75
N ARG A 333 -20.48 -0.29 17.39
CA ARG A 333 -21.14 -0.27 16.07
C ARG A 333 -22.14 0.87 15.86
N PHE A 334 -22.99 1.17 16.83
CA PHE A 334 -24.18 2.03 16.66
C PHE A 334 -24.15 3.33 17.47
N HIS A 335 -23.39 3.41 18.57
CA HIS A 335 -23.36 4.62 19.39
C HIS A 335 -22.47 5.70 18.78
N SER A 336 -22.92 6.96 18.80
CA SER A 336 -22.21 8.10 18.18
C SER A 336 -20.80 8.33 18.75
N ARG A 337 -20.65 8.16 20.07
CA ARG A 337 -19.35 8.20 20.79
C ARG A 337 -18.66 6.83 20.90
N GLY A 338 -19.19 5.80 20.24
CA GLY A 338 -18.69 4.44 20.28
C GLY A 338 -17.43 4.25 19.44
N GLY A 339 -17.56 3.55 18.32
CA GLY A 339 -16.46 3.22 17.43
C GLY A 339 -16.18 4.25 16.34
N GLY A 340 -14.91 4.35 15.96
CA GLY A 340 -14.47 5.01 14.74
C GLY A 340 -13.21 4.34 14.22
N ILE A 341 -13.10 4.17 12.91
CA ILE A 341 -11.93 3.58 12.25
C ILE A 341 -11.47 4.55 11.16
N TRP A 342 -10.16 4.73 11.04
CA TRP A 342 -9.51 5.50 9.98
C TRP A 342 -8.58 4.55 9.21
N THR A 343 -8.92 4.22 7.96
CA THR A 343 -8.10 3.39 7.06
C THR A 343 -7.77 4.19 5.79
N VAL A 344 -7.23 5.40 5.99
CA VAL A 344 -7.20 6.47 4.98
C VAL A 344 -5.85 6.63 4.28
N CYS A 345 -4.81 5.93 4.74
CA CYS A 345 -3.42 6.20 4.36
C CYS A 345 -2.50 5.01 4.61
N GLY A 346 -1.26 5.13 4.12
CA GLY A 346 -0.22 4.14 4.34
C GLY A 346 1.14 4.56 3.79
N GLY A 347 2.10 3.64 3.90
CA GLY A 347 3.39 3.69 3.21
C GLY A 347 3.47 2.59 2.16
N ALA A 348 4.01 2.91 0.98
CA ALA A 348 4.21 1.97 -0.10
C ALA A 348 5.72 1.73 -0.31
N TYR A 349 6.12 0.47 -0.44
CA TYR A 349 7.52 0.03 -0.48
C TYR A 349 7.78 -0.63 -1.83
N ALA A 350 8.70 -0.05 -2.62
CA ALA A 350 8.95 -0.49 -3.99
C ALA A 350 10.01 -1.59 -4.05
N LEU A 351 9.70 -2.73 -4.69
CA LEU A 351 10.71 -3.75 -5.05
C LEU A 351 11.42 -3.40 -6.37
N LYS A 352 10.74 -2.63 -7.24
CA LYS A 352 11.35 -1.87 -8.33
C LYS A 352 10.67 -0.52 -8.47
N ARG A 353 11.45 0.52 -8.74
CA ARG A 353 11.00 1.88 -9.04
C ARG A 353 11.69 2.31 -10.33
N ILE A 354 10.92 2.88 -11.25
CA ILE A 354 11.51 3.49 -12.44
C ILE A 354 11.96 4.91 -12.06
N GLU A 355 13.03 5.39 -12.68
CA GLU A 355 13.67 6.67 -12.40
C GLU A 355 14.04 7.36 -13.72
N GLN A 356 13.62 8.60 -13.88
CA GLN A 356 14.04 9.43 -15.01
C GLN A 356 15.39 10.05 -14.67
N VAL A 357 16.40 9.80 -15.50
CA VAL A 357 17.68 10.50 -15.37
C VAL A 357 17.49 11.93 -15.88
N SER A 358 17.44 12.89 -14.95
CA SER A 358 17.69 14.29 -15.28
C SER A 358 19.15 14.43 -15.74
N SER A 359 19.36 14.76 -17.01
CA SER A 359 20.69 15.08 -17.53
C SER A 359 21.28 16.27 -16.75
N PRO A 360 22.54 16.20 -16.27
CA PRO A 360 23.16 17.31 -15.53
C PRO A 360 23.60 18.45 -16.48
N GLN A 361 22.65 19.33 -16.79
CA GLN A 361 22.82 20.63 -17.46
C GLN A 361 21.76 21.60 -16.90
N ASP A 362 22.03 22.86 -16.54
CA ASP A 362 23.28 23.62 -16.61
C ASP A 362 23.48 24.48 -15.33
N ASP A 363 24.46 24.14 -14.50
CA ASP A 363 24.95 24.98 -13.38
C ASP A 363 26.40 25.45 -13.64
N THR A 364 26.68 25.88 -14.87
CA THR A 364 28.00 26.43 -15.28
C THR A 364 27.86 27.85 -15.85
N ALA A 365 27.23 28.76 -15.10
CA ALA A 365 27.02 30.15 -15.48
C ALA A 365 27.56 31.12 -14.42
N GLY A 366 28.90 31.25 -14.33
CA GLY A 366 29.52 32.36 -13.60
C GLY A 366 30.70 31.99 -12.70
N LEU A 367 31.90 31.89 -13.27
CA LEU A 367 33.09 32.55 -12.71
C LEU A 367 34.18 32.63 -13.80
N GLU A 368 34.55 33.85 -14.16
CA GLU A 368 35.50 34.17 -15.23
C GLU A 368 36.91 34.43 -14.67
N TYR A 369 37.94 34.06 -15.43
CA TYR A 369 39.37 34.39 -15.26
C TYR A 369 40.08 34.05 -13.92
N ALA A 370 40.88 32.99 -13.97
CA ALA A 370 42.24 33.01 -13.42
C ALA A 370 43.15 32.07 -14.24
N GLU A 371 44.02 32.62 -15.09
CA GLU A 371 45.07 31.82 -15.74
C GLU A 371 46.17 31.45 -14.74
N SER A 372 46.72 30.24 -14.86
CA SER A 372 48.03 29.90 -14.28
C SER A 372 48.72 28.84 -15.15
N PRO A 373 49.91 29.12 -15.72
CA PRO A 373 50.58 28.20 -16.64
C PRO A 373 51.45 27.16 -15.90
N PHE A 374 51.81 26.10 -16.64
CA PHE A 374 52.67 24.97 -16.24
C PHE A 374 52.16 24.06 -15.11
N ARG A 375 51.76 22.83 -15.49
CA ARG A 375 52.75 21.72 -15.52
C ARG A 375 52.26 20.50 -16.32
N GLU A 376 53.15 19.94 -17.13
CA GLU A 376 53.02 18.58 -17.67
C GLU A 376 53.54 17.57 -16.63
N THR A 377 52.88 16.41 -16.51
CA THR A 377 53.42 15.07 -16.86
C THR A 377 52.50 13.94 -16.36
N GLU A 378 52.02 13.13 -17.30
CA GLU A 378 51.77 11.67 -17.24
C GLU A 378 51.11 11.02 -15.99
N GLY A 379 49.93 10.42 -16.20
CA GLY A 379 49.27 9.50 -15.25
C GLY A 379 48.20 8.66 -15.94
N VAL A 380 48.54 7.43 -16.37
CA VAL A 380 47.70 6.63 -17.28
C VAL A 380 46.46 6.03 -16.59
N HIS A 381 45.27 6.38 -17.09
CA HIS A 381 44.08 5.51 -17.10
C HIS A 381 43.36 5.65 -18.44
N GLY A 382 43.27 4.54 -19.19
CA GLY A 382 42.88 4.56 -20.60
C GLY A 382 41.37 4.46 -20.83
N THR A 383 40.76 5.55 -21.32
CA THR A 383 39.38 5.56 -21.81
C THR A 383 39.24 4.72 -23.08
N TYR A 384 38.37 3.72 -23.07
CA TYR A 384 37.90 3.02 -24.28
C TYR A 384 36.38 3.20 -24.44
N GLY A 385 35.98 4.38 -24.92
CA GLY A 385 34.72 4.50 -25.63
C GLY A 385 34.92 4.11 -27.09
N GLN A 386 33.94 3.41 -27.69
CA GLN A 386 33.80 3.36 -29.15
C GLN A 386 32.39 3.81 -29.57
N PRO A 387 32.26 4.50 -30.72
CA PRO A 387 30.99 5.02 -31.17
C PRO A 387 30.22 4.01 -32.04
N SER A 388 28.91 3.90 -31.80
CA SER A 388 27.95 3.30 -32.72
C SER A 388 26.91 4.37 -33.08
N GLY A 389 26.63 4.53 -34.37
CA GLY A 389 25.93 5.71 -34.90
C GLY A 389 24.40 5.64 -34.94
N SER A 390 23.81 6.77 -35.34
CA SER A 390 22.43 6.93 -35.81
C SER A 390 21.31 6.40 -34.90
N THR A 391 20.92 7.18 -33.90
CA THR A 391 19.67 8.00 -33.91
C THR A 391 19.40 8.49 -32.49
N SER A 392 19.31 9.80 -32.27
CA SER A 392 18.98 10.38 -30.96
C SER A 392 17.50 10.18 -30.62
N PRO A 393 17.12 9.44 -29.56
CA PRO A 393 15.76 9.47 -29.03
C PRO A 393 15.55 10.79 -28.25
N PRO A 394 14.50 11.59 -28.56
CA PRO A 394 14.25 12.85 -27.88
C PRO A 394 13.34 12.65 -26.65
N ASP A 395 13.78 11.88 -25.67
CA ASP A 395 13.17 11.85 -24.33
C ASP A 395 14.18 11.38 -23.27
N GLY A 396 13.94 11.70 -21.99
CA GLY A 396 14.91 11.47 -20.90
C GLY A 396 15.18 9.99 -20.62
N GLU A 397 16.41 9.62 -20.23
CA GLU A 397 16.78 8.21 -20.06
C GLU A 397 16.03 7.56 -18.87
N ILE A 398 15.06 6.71 -19.19
CA ILE A 398 14.24 5.98 -18.22
C ILE A 398 14.99 4.75 -17.71
N ARG A 399 15.57 4.83 -16.52
CA ARG A 399 16.30 3.72 -15.88
C ARG A 399 15.41 3.00 -14.87
N VAL A 400 15.51 1.67 -14.83
CA VAL A 400 14.79 0.85 -13.84
C VAL A 400 15.69 0.62 -12.63
N ALA A 401 15.37 1.20 -11.48
CA ALA A 401 16.02 0.96 -10.21
C ALA A 401 15.32 -0.15 -9.40
N GLY A 402 16.06 -0.81 -8.52
CA GLY A 402 15.64 -2.04 -7.85
C GLY A 402 15.75 -3.28 -8.73
N LEU A 403 15.54 -4.45 -8.14
CA LEU A 403 15.69 -5.74 -8.82
C LEU A 403 14.43 -6.06 -9.63
N ARG A 404 14.58 -6.57 -10.86
CA ARG A 404 13.44 -7.00 -11.70
C ARG A 404 12.97 -8.39 -11.28
N GLU A 405 11.67 -8.64 -11.28
CA GLU A 405 11.06 -9.91 -10.83
C GLU A 405 11.62 -11.14 -11.55
N GLY A 406 11.85 -11.06 -12.87
CA GLY A 406 12.43 -12.17 -13.65
C GLY A 406 13.92 -12.41 -13.36
N MET A 407 14.67 -11.37 -12.95
CA MET A 407 16.06 -11.52 -12.52
C MET A 407 16.14 -12.13 -11.12
N TRP A 408 15.29 -11.66 -10.20
CA TRP A 408 15.13 -12.29 -8.89
C TRP A 408 14.75 -13.76 -9.01
N PHE A 409 13.74 -14.09 -9.83
CA PHE A 409 13.28 -15.47 -9.99
C PHE A 409 14.36 -16.39 -10.56
N ARG A 410 15.14 -15.93 -11.56
CA ARG A 410 16.29 -16.70 -12.10
C ARG A 410 17.37 -17.01 -11.05
N LEU A 411 17.61 -16.10 -10.09
CA LEU A 411 18.55 -16.33 -8.99
C LEU A 411 18.01 -17.32 -7.94
N TRP A 412 16.69 -17.31 -7.70
CA TRP A 412 16.05 -18.14 -6.68
C TRP A 412 15.53 -19.49 -7.17
N GLU A 413 15.35 -19.70 -8.48
CA GLU A 413 14.84 -20.95 -9.06
C GLU A 413 15.61 -22.19 -8.55
N GLY A 414 16.95 -22.17 -8.60
CA GLY A 414 17.76 -23.31 -8.18
C GLY A 414 17.68 -23.59 -6.67
N THR A 415 17.53 -22.54 -5.86
CA THR A 415 17.29 -22.66 -4.41
C THR A 415 15.90 -23.24 -4.12
N ILE A 416 14.84 -22.75 -4.78
CA ILE A 416 13.47 -23.29 -4.71
C ILE A 416 13.45 -24.78 -5.11
N ARG A 417 14.12 -25.11 -6.22
CA ARG A 417 14.25 -26.48 -6.74
C ARG A 417 14.95 -27.40 -5.74
N ARG A 418 16.04 -26.95 -5.11
CA ARG A 418 16.74 -27.70 -4.04
C ARG A 418 15.89 -27.85 -2.78
N ALA A 419 15.23 -26.79 -2.31
CA ALA A 419 14.42 -26.80 -1.10
C ALA A 419 13.30 -27.86 -1.19
N VAL A 420 12.62 -27.96 -2.33
CA VAL A 420 11.62 -29.01 -2.58
C VAL A 420 12.23 -30.41 -2.63
N LEU A 421 13.31 -30.60 -3.41
CA LEU A 421 13.96 -31.92 -3.55
C LEU A 421 14.51 -32.45 -2.22
N ASN A 422 15.03 -31.55 -1.37
CA ASN A 422 15.55 -31.87 -0.04
C ASN A 422 14.47 -31.96 1.05
N ARG A 423 13.18 -31.73 0.71
CA ARG A 423 12.06 -31.67 1.67
C ARG A 423 12.31 -30.67 2.81
N LEU A 424 12.81 -29.48 2.47
CA LEU A 424 13.13 -28.43 3.44
C LEU A 424 11.87 -28.04 4.23
N ARG A 425 12.00 -28.05 5.55
CA ARG A 425 11.03 -27.48 6.49
C ARG A 425 11.78 -26.51 7.38
N ASP A 426 11.56 -25.21 7.19
CA ASP A 426 12.22 -24.16 7.93
C ASP A 426 11.22 -23.07 8.35
N VAL A 427 11.42 -22.53 9.55
CA VAL A 427 10.60 -21.45 10.11
C VAL A 427 11.17 -20.09 9.72
N ASP A 428 12.49 -19.99 9.62
CA ASP A 428 13.18 -18.73 9.34
C ASP A 428 13.26 -18.49 7.80
N PRO A 429 12.95 -17.28 7.30
CA PRO A 429 13.01 -17.00 5.87
C PRO A 429 14.43 -17.08 5.30
N LEU A 430 14.58 -17.81 4.19
CA LEU A 430 15.81 -17.87 3.41
C LEU A 430 16.15 -16.47 2.85
N THR A 431 17.29 -15.92 3.25
CA THR A 431 17.79 -14.61 2.81
C THR A 431 18.78 -14.71 1.65
N THR A 432 19.53 -15.81 1.52
CA THR A 432 20.51 -16.00 0.44
C THR A 432 20.12 -17.14 -0.51
N CYS A 433 20.16 -16.87 -1.81
CA CYS A 433 20.18 -17.91 -2.84
C CYS A 433 21.57 -18.58 -2.88
N ASP A 434 21.60 -19.92 -2.91
CA ASP A 434 22.86 -20.68 -2.90
C ASP A 434 23.55 -20.70 -4.28
N ASP A 435 22.78 -20.53 -5.36
CA ASP A 435 23.31 -20.39 -6.73
C ASP A 435 23.67 -18.93 -7.02
N ARG A 436 24.83 -18.49 -6.54
CA ARG A 436 25.47 -17.26 -7.01
C ARG A 436 26.24 -17.55 -8.31
N PRO A 437 25.72 -17.20 -9.52
CA PRO A 437 26.54 -17.24 -10.72
C PRO A 437 27.70 -16.24 -10.58
N VAL A 438 28.90 -16.65 -11.00
CA VAL A 438 30.05 -15.74 -11.05
C VAL A 438 29.77 -14.68 -12.12
N LEU A 439 29.92 -13.40 -11.77
CA LEU A 439 29.39 -12.26 -12.53
C LEU A 439 29.65 -12.22 -14.07
N PRO A 440 30.79 -12.68 -14.63
CA PRO A 440 31.09 -12.49 -16.05
C PRO A 440 30.09 -13.10 -17.05
N ALA A 441 29.31 -14.12 -16.65
CA ALA A 441 28.39 -14.81 -17.56
C ALA A 441 27.13 -14.01 -17.95
N LEU A 442 26.81 -12.92 -17.23
CA LEU A 442 25.54 -12.19 -17.37
C LEU A 442 25.58 -11.02 -18.39
N LEU A 443 26.70 -10.80 -19.08
CA LEU A 443 26.89 -9.67 -20.00
C LEU A 443 26.65 -9.98 -21.49
N LEU A 444 26.26 -11.21 -21.84
CA LEU A 444 26.33 -11.72 -23.21
C LEU A 444 25.00 -12.16 -23.84
N ASP A 445 23.89 -12.17 -23.08
CA ASP A 445 22.60 -12.68 -23.53
C ASP A 445 21.59 -11.54 -23.72
N GLY A 446 21.77 -10.79 -24.81
CA GLY A 446 20.92 -9.67 -25.22
C GLY A 446 20.53 -9.79 -26.69
N TYR A 447 19.45 -10.53 -26.95
CA TYR A 447 18.75 -10.68 -28.23
C TYR A 447 17.24 -10.81 -27.99
#